data_AF-A0A957EH18-F1
#
_entry.id   AF-A0A957EH18-F1
#
_cell.length_a   1.000
_cell.length_b   1.000
_cell.length_c   1.000
_cell.angle_alpha   90.00
_cell.angle_beta   90.00
_cell.angle_gamma   90.00
#
_symmetry.space_group_name_H-M   'P 1'
#
loop_
_entity.id
_entity.type
_entity.pdbx_description
1 polymer ?
#
loop_
_entity_poly.entity_id
_entity_poly.type
_entity_poly.pdbx_seq_one_letter_code
_entity_poly.pdbx_strand_id
1 'polypeptide(L)'
;LRRRSSPREEPRIRAWLTWLALAHPDWKVRPTHYDVAEALTLSIHGLDPARAQLLSDKLYAPEQGSLLPVDALSDAHAARIGTDMVALVEELRLWLQQTTNEHQLPLDTFLYSLFNDLLAQPRFHPEPDLAGAAVCNWLVQAAGRLRRAAAAMGFKTTAEIGAAFIGGINYGLVTANPPELGEPPDPDGIMISTIYGYMLAGRPVRIQVWLETAA
;
A
#
# COMPACT_ATOMS: atom_id res chain seq x y z
N LEU A 1 11.01 18.73 -18.15
CA LEU A 1 10.11 18.64 -16.98
C LEU A 1 9.39 17.28 -17.01
N ARG A 2 9.96 16.23 -16.40
CA ARG A 2 9.18 15.01 -16.12
C ARG A 2 8.31 15.31 -14.90
N ARG A 3 6.99 15.13 -15.02
CA ARG A 3 6.08 15.23 -13.87
C ARG A 3 6.37 14.02 -12.99
N ARG A 4 6.86 14.24 -11.77
CA ARG A 4 6.84 13.19 -10.74
C ARG A 4 5.38 12.91 -10.45
N SER A 5 4.92 11.69 -10.74
CA SER A 5 3.59 11.25 -10.33
C SER A 5 3.57 11.21 -8.81
N SER A 6 2.51 11.74 -8.21
CA SER A 6 2.35 11.68 -6.76
C SER A 6 2.30 10.21 -6.32
N PRO A 7 2.83 9.82 -5.15
CA PRO A 7 2.71 8.44 -4.64
C PRO A 7 1.28 7.88 -4.69
N ARG A 8 0.26 8.74 -4.48
CA ARG A 8 -1.16 8.38 -4.58
C ARG A 8 -1.59 7.98 -6.00
N GLU A 9 -0.89 8.45 -7.02
CA GLU A 9 -1.17 8.18 -8.43
C GLU A 9 -0.59 6.84 -8.88
N GLU A 10 0.36 6.27 -8.14
CA GLU A 10 0.94 4.95 -8.41
C GLU A 10 -0.02 3.81 -7.96
N PRO A 11 -0.57 3.00 -8.89
CA PRO A 11 -1.54 1.97 -8.56
C PRO A 11 -1.03 0.92 -7.58
N ARG A 12 0.24 0.52 -7.68
CA ARG A 12 0.83 -0.45 -6.74
C ARG A 12 0.88 0.10 -5.32
N ILE A 13 1.19 1.38 -5.15
CA ILE A 13 1.17 2.02 -3.82
C ILE A 13 -0.26 1.98 -3.27
N ARG A 14 -1.27 2.36 -4.07
CA ARG A 14 -2.68 2.29 -3.64
C ARG A 14 -3.10 0.89 -3.22
N ALA A 15 -2.76 -0.13 -4.02
CA ALA A 15 -3.05 -1.52 -3.71
C ALA A 15 -2.52 -1.95 -2.33
N TRP A 16 -1.31 -1.52 -1.98
CA TRP A 16 -0.68 -1.87 -0.71
C TRP A 16 -1.32 -1.13 0.47
N LEU A 17 -1.70 0.13 0.27
CA LEU A 17 -2.47 0.87 1.27
C LEU A 17 -3.86 0.26 1.49
N THR A 18 -4.47 -0.31 0.45
CA THR A 18 -5.71 -1.07 0.55
C THR A 18 -5.52 -2.30 1.43
N TRP A 19 -4.48 -3.12 1.19
CA TRP A 19 -4.20 -4.29 2.04
C TRP A 19 -3.92 -3.92 3.48
N LEU A 20 -3.17 -2.84 3.69
CA LEU A 20 -2.90 -2.32 5.01
C LEU A 20 -4.18 -1.89 5.74
N ALA A 21 -5.09 -1.19 5.05
CA ALA A 21 -6.37 -0.78 5.63
C ALA A 21 -7.27 -1.99 5.95
N LEU A 22 -7.27 -3.04 5.10
CA LEU A 22 -8.04 -4.26 5.32
C LEU A 22 -7.47 -5.14 6.45
N ALA A 23 -6.15 -5.13 6.65
CA ALA A 23 -5.50 -5.79 7.78
C ALA A 23 -5.73 -5.06 9.11
N HIS A 24 -6.11 -3.79 9.08
CA HIS A 24 -6.28 -2.96 10.28
C HIS A 24 -7.63 -2.23 10.27
N PRO A 25 -8.75 -2.97 10.40
CA PRO A 25 -10.09 -2.37 10.36
C PRO A 25 -10.34 -1.37 11.51
N ASP A 26 -9.58 -1.46 12.61
CA ASP A 26 -9.60 -0.56 13.76
C ASP A 26 -9.07 0.84 13.45
N TRP A 27 -8.30 1.02 12.37
CA TRP A 27 -7.76 2.33 11.96
C TRP A 27 -8.82 3.22 11.30
N LYS A 28 -10.02 2.67 11.05
CA LYS A 28 -11.17 3.37 10.44
C LYS A 28 -10.89 3.97 9.07
N VAL A 29 -9.86 3.49 8.39
CA VAL A 29 -9.63 3.73 6.96
C VAL A 29 -10.44 2.69 6.20
N ARG A 30 -11.33 3.14 5.31
CA ARG A 30 -12.21 2.28 4.51
C ARG A 30 -11.90 2.45 3.03
N PRO A 31 -11.21 1.50 2.40
CA PRO A 31 -11.04 1.47 0.95
C PRO A 31 -12.40 1.44 0.24
N THR A 32 -12.47 1.94 -0.98
CA THR A 32 -13.64 1.76 -1.84
C THR A 32 -13.64 0.37 -2.48
N HIS A 33 -14.78 -0.06 -3.03
CA HIS A 33 -14.82 -1.29 -3.84
C HIS A 33 -13.82 -1.25 -5.01
N TYR A 34 -13.62 -0.07 -5.60
CA TYR A 34 -12.63 0.12 -6.66
C TYR A 34 -11.21 -0.13 -6.15
N ASP A 35 -10.84 0.42 -4.98
CA ASP A 35 -9.51 0.24 -4.40
C ASP A 35 -9.21 -1.23 -4.10
N VAL A 36 -10.21 -1.98 -3.62
CA VAL A 36 -10.11 -3.43 -3.37
C VAL A 36 -9.98 -4.22 -4.68
N ALA A 37 -10.75 -3.87 -5.70
CA ALA A 37 -10.65 -4.51 -7.01
C ALA A 37 -9.29 -4.24 -7.67
N GLU A 38 -8.80 -3.01 -7.62
CA GLU A 38 -7.48 -2.62 -8.14
C GLU A 38 -6.37 -3.37 -7.38
N ALA A 39 -6.48 -3.47 -6.05
CA ALA A 39 -5.53 -4.20 -5.23
C ALA A 39 -5.48 -5.70 -5.60
N LEU A 40 -6.65 -6.34 -5.78
CA LEU A 40 -6.75 -7.73 -6.21
C LEU A 40 -6.08 -7.96 -7.58
N THR A 41 -6.41 -7.13 -8.57
CA THR A 41 -5.81 -7.22 -9.92
C THR A 41 -4.29 -7.07 -9.91
N LEU A 42 -3.75 -6.17 -9.08
CA LEU A 42 -2.31 -5.92 -9.01
C LEU A 42 -1.55 -6.96 -8.18
N SER A 43 -2.25 -7.71 -7.34
CA SER A 43 -1.64 -8.66 -6.39
C SER A 43 -1.72 -10.11 -6.86
N ILE A 44 -2.69 -10.45 -7.72
CA ILE A 44 -2.91 -11.81 -8.21
C ILE A 44 -2.68 -11.83 -9.72
N HIS A 45 -1.59 -12.47 -10.15
CA HIS A 45 -1.27 -12.60 -11.56
C HIS A 45 -2.40 -13.29 -12.34
N GLY A 46 -2.82 -12.69 -13.45
CA GLY A 46 -3.87 -13.22 -14.32
C GLY A 46 -5.30 -12.94 -13.84
N LEU A 47 -5.51 -12.26 -12.71
CA LEU A 47 -6.82 -11.79 -12.27
C LEU A 47 -7.17 -10.47 -12.96
N ASP A 48 -8.07 -10.52 -13.95
CA ASP A 48 -8.47 -9.31 -14.67
C ASP A 48 -9.40 -8.40 -13.84
N PRO A 49 -9.51 -7.10 -14.21
CA PRO A 49 -10.33 -6.13 -13.48
C PRO A 49 -11.80 -6.50 -13.34
N ALA A 50 -12.41 -7.22 -14.31
CA ALA A 50 -13.82 -7.54 -14.24
C ALA A 50 -14.09 -8.65 -13.21
N ARG A 51 -13.22 -9.67 -13.14
CA ARG A 51 -13.27 -10.68 -12.08
C ARG A 51 -12.90 -10.10 -10.71
N ALA A 52 -11.92 -9.20 -10.64
CA ALA A 52 -11.56 -8.52 -9.41
C ALA A 52 -12.69 -7.62 -8.87
N GLN A 53 -13.40 -6.91 -9.75
CA GLN A 53 -14.57 -6.13 -9.35
C GLN A 53 -15.68 -7.04 -8.82
N LEU A 54 -15.94 -8.17 -9.47
CA LEU A 54 -16.92 -9.13 -8.98
C LEU A 54 -16.55 -9.67 -7.58
N LEU A 55 -15.28 -9.98 -7.34
CA LEU A 55 -14.79 -10.38 -6.02
C LEU A 55 -14.98 -9.26 -4.99
N SER A 56 -14.62 -8.02 -5.32
CA SER A 56 -14.81 -6.86 -4.46
C SER A 56 -16.30 -6.67 -4.11
N ASP A 57 -17.20 -6.73 -5.08
CA ASP A 57 -18.64 -6.53 -4.87
C ASP A 57 -19.28 -7.60 -3.98
N LYS A 58 -18.72 -8.82 -3.96
CA LYS A 58 -19.30 -9.97 -3.24
C LYS A 58 -18.62 -10.26 -1.91
N LEU A 59 -17.32 -10.00 -1.80
CA LEU A 59 -16.53 -10.36 -0.64
C LEU A 59 -16.11 -9.15 0.19
N TYR A 60 -16.04 -7.95 -0.34
CA TYR A 60 -15.70 -6.79 0.49
C TYR A 60 -16.91 -6.33 1.30
N ALA A 61 -16.74 -6.22 2.62
CA ALA A 61 -17.73 -5.67 3.54
C ALA A 61 -17.27 -4.29 4.06
N PRO A 62 -17.68 -3.17 3.44
CA PRO A 62 -17.18 -1.84 3.77
C PRO A 62 -17.40 -1.44 5.24
N GLU A 63 -18.54 -1.79 5.82
CA GLU A 63 -18.86 -1.49 7.22
C GLU A 63 -17.84 -2.14 8.18
N GLN A 64 -17.47 -3.38 7.89
CA GLN A 64 -16.51 -4.15 8.68
C GLN A 64 -15.06 -3.76 8.34
N GLY A 65 -14.81 -3.26 7.13
CA GLY A 65 -13.46 -2.95 6.64
C GLY A 65 -12.64 -4.21 6.38
N SER A 66 -13.29 -5.32 6.03
CA SER A 66 -12.67 -6.64 5.86
C SER A 66 -13.24 -7.37 4.65
N LEU A 67 -12.54 -8.44 4.25
CA LEU A 67 -13.01 -9.40 3.25
C LEU A 67 -13.74 -10.56 3.94
N LEU A 68 -14.90 -10.92 3.40
CA LEU A 68 -15.67 -12.12 3.75
C LEU A 68 -14.99 -13.39 3.19
N PRO A 69 -15.20 -14.56 3.80
CA PRO A 69 -14.74 -15.83 3.25
C PRO A 69 -15.27 -16.09 1.85
N VAL A 70 -14.49 -16.78 1.02
CA VAL A 70 -14.90 -17.14 -0.35
C VAL A 70 -16.16 -18.01 -0.40
N ASP A 71 -16.52 -18.68 0.68
CA ASP A 71 -17.78 -19.43 0.84
C ASP A 71 -19.03 -18.53 0.72
N ALA A 72 -18.88 -17.21 0.81
CA ALA A 72 -19.95 -16.25 0.53
C ALA A 72 -20.22 -16.08 -0.98
N LEU A 73 -19.36 -16.57 -1.87
CA LEU A 73 -19.60 -16.60 -3.31
C LEU A 73 -20.65 -17.66 -3.65
N SER A 74 -21.52 -17.36 -4.61
CA SER A 74 -22.34 -18.40 -5.24
C SER A 74 -21.49 -19.25 -6.19
N ASP A 75 -21.90 -20.49 -6.42
CA ASP A 75 -21.25 -21.41 -7.37
C ASP A 75 -21.06 -20.77 -8.76
N ALA A 76 -22.06 -20.02 -9.23
CA ALA A 76 -22.00 -19.31 -10.50
C ALA A 76 -20.90 -18.23 -10.54
N HIS A 77 -20.71 -17.48 -9.44
CA HIS A 77 -19.63 -16.50 -9.36
C HIS A 77 -18.27 -17.17 -9.22
N ALA A 78 -18.15 -18.20 -8.38
CA ALA A 78 -16.91 -18.95 -8.20
C ALA A 78 -16.44 -19.58 -9.54
N ALA A 79 -17.35 -20.21 -10.29
CA ALA A 79 -17.07 -20.78 -11.61
C ALA A 79 -16.61 -19.71 -12.62
N ARG A 80 -17.20 -18.51 -12.58
CA ARG A 80 -16.80 -17.38 -13.44
C ARG A 80 -15.42 -16.83 -13.08
N ILE A 81 -15.06 -16.83 -11.80
CA ILE A 81 -13.77 -16.31 -11.33
C ILE A 81 -12.65 -17.33 -11.63
N GLY A 82 -12.95 -18.61 -11.44
CA GLY A 82 -12.02 -19.74 -11.56
C GLY A 82 -11.47 -20.18 -10.20
N THR A 83 -11.39 -21.49 -10.01
CA THR A 83 -11.03 -22.11 -8.72
C THR A 83 -9.69 -21.64 -8.18
N ASP A 84 -8.66 -21.55 -9.03
CA ASP A 84 -7.32 -21.13 -8.61
C ASP A 84 -7.32 -19.69 -8.10
N MET A 85 -8.05 -18.79 -8.76
CA MET A 85 -8.15 -17.39 -8.38
C MET A 85 -8.93 -17.22 -7.06
N VAL A 86 -10.02 -17.97 -6.89
CA VAL A 86 -10.77 -18.01 -5.63
C VAL A 86 -9.88 -18.49 -4.48
N ALA A 87 -9.06 -19.53 -4.70
CA ALA A 87 -8.14 -20.03 -3.69
C ALA A 87 -7.08 -18.99 -3.29
N LEU A 88 -6.52 -18.25 -4.25
CA LEU A 88 -5.55 -17.17 -3.95
C LEU A 88 -6.17 -16.02 -3.16
N VAL A 89 -7.43 -15.66 -3.44
CA VAL A 89 -8.16 -14.66 -2.66
C VAL A 89 -8.37 -15.13 -1.22
N GLU A 90 -8.74 -16.39 -1.02
CA GLU A 90 -8.91 -16.95 0.32
C GLU A 90 -7.58 -17.04 1.08
N GLU A 91 -6.49 -17.43 0.40
CA GLU A 91 -5.14 -17.42 0.97
C GLU A 91 -4.74 -16.01 1.43
N LEU A 92 -4.96 -14.99 0.60
CA LEU A 92 -4.70 -13.60 0.94
C LEU A 92 -5.56 -13.14 2.13
N ARG A 93 -6.86 -13.48 2.13
CA ARG A 93 -7.78 -13.12 3.22
C ARG A 93 -7.34 -13.72 4.55
N LEU A 94 -7.00 -15.01 4.54
CA LEU A 94 -6.53 -15.72 5.73
C LEU A 94 -5.20 -15.16 6.24
N TRP A 95 -4.28 -14.82 5.33
CA TRP A 95 -3.02 -14.18 5.69
C TRP A 95 -3.28 -12.83 6.39
N LEU A 96 -4.11 -11.96 5.81
CA LEU A 96 -4.47 -10.67 6.43
C LEU A 96 -5.05 -10.89 7.83
N GLN A 97 -6.01 -11.81 7.98
CA GLN A 97 -6.66 -12.08 9.26
C GLN A 97 -5.69 -12.61 10.32
N GLN A 98 -4.75 -13.48 9.95
CA GLN A 98 -3.72 -13.99 10.85
C GLN A 98 -2.81 -12.87 11.34
N THR A 99 -2.32 -12.04 10.41
CA THR A 99 -1.42 -10.92 10.73
C THR A 99 -2.12 -9.82 11.54
N THR A 100 -3.43 -9.61 11.35
CA THR A 100 -4.24 -8.72 12.23
C THR A 100 -4.28 -9.21 13.66
N ASN A 101 -4.54 -10.51 13.86
CA ASN A 101 -4.73 -11.09 15.19
C ASN A 101 -3.47 -11.04 16.05
N GLU A 102 -2.28 -11.01 15.43
CA GLU A 102 -1.01 -10.86 16.12
C GLU A 102 -0.78 -9.44 16.70
N HIS A 103 -1.65 -8.45 16.41
CA HIS A 103 -1.81 -7.13 17.03
C HIS A 103 -0.56 -6.26 17.29
N GLN A 104 0.65 -6.66 16.88
CA GLN A 104 1.89 -6.02 17.34
C GLN A 104 2.96 -5.82 16.27
N LEU A 105 2.70 -6.18 15.01
CA LEU A 105 3.67 -5.93 13.95
C LEU A 105 3.78 -4.42 13.69
N PRO A 106 4.98 -3.85 13.79
CA PRO A 106 5.23 -2.51 13.29
C PRO A 106 4.82 -2.38 11.81
N LEU A 107 4.32 -1.21 11.42
CA LEU A 107 3.87 -0.94 10.05
C LEU A 107 4.90 -1.33 8.98
N ASP A 108 6.18 -1.02 9.22
CA ASP A 108 7.30 -1.38 8.36
C ASP A 108 7.48 -2.91 8.25
N THR A 109 7.32 -3.64 9.35
CA THR A 109 7.39 -5.10 9.36
C THR A 109 6.20 -5.74 8.65
N PHE A 110 4.98 -5.21 8.85
CA PHE A 110 3.79 -5.69 8.14
C PHE A 110 3.96 -5.57 6.62
N LEU A 111 4.39 -4.41 6.13
CA LEU A 111 4.59 -4.16 4.70
C LEU A 111 5.67 -5.09 4.11
N TYR A 112 6.73 -5.33 4.88
CA TYR A 112 7.78 -6.26 4.48
C TYR A 112 7.25 -7.70 4.36
N SER A 113 6.50 -8.17 5.37
CA SER A 113 5.93 -9.53 5.38
C SER A 113 4.85 -9.72 4.33
N LEU A 114 3.97 -8.73 4.11
CA LEU A 114 2.96 -8.78 3.05
C LEU A 114 3.60 -9.09 1.69
N PHE A 115 4.73 -8.47 1.39
CA PHE A 115 5.42 -8.74 0.15
C PHE A 115 6.15 -10.07 0.16
N ASN A 116 7.08 -10.26 1.09
CA ASN A 116 8.03 -11.38 1.03
C ASN A 116 7.37 -12.72 1.36
N ASP A 117 6.38 -12.71 2.25
CA ASP A 117 5.76 -13.94 2.74
C ASP A 117 4.53 -14.33 1.89
N LEU A 118 3.84 -13.37 1.27
CA LEU A 118 2.62 -13.60 0.48
C LEU A 118 2.76 -13.19 -1.00
N LEU A 119 2.86 -11.89 -1.30
CA LEU A 119 2.68 -11.39 -2.67
C LEU A 119 3.82 -11.77 -3.63
N ALA A 120 5.04 -11.97 -3.13
CA ALA A 120 6.18 -12.41 -3.91
C ALA A 120 6.21 -13.93 -4.14
N GLN A 121 5.28 -14.69 -3.55
CA GLN A 121 5.24 -16.14 -3.73
C GLN A 121 4.88 -16.47 -5.20
N PRO A 122 5.50 -17.51 -5.80
CA PRO A 122 5.26 -17.89 -7.20
C PRO A 122 3.79 -18.13 -7.58
N ARG A 123 2.96 -18.47 -6.59
CA ARG A 123 1.52 -18.68 -6.75
C ARG A 123 0.73 -17.37 -6.99
N PHE A 124 1.18 -16.26 -6.41
CA PHE A 124 0.62 -14.92 -6.61
C PHE A 124 1.25 -14.23 -7.82
N HIS A 125 2.56 -14.44 -8.01
CA HIS A 125 3.31 -13.84 -9.09
C HIS A 125 4.35 -14.85 -9.64
N PRO A 126 4.10 -15.50 -10.79
CA PRO A 126 4.97 -16.55 -11.33
C PRO A 126 6.40 -16.10 -11.63
N GLU A 127 6.56 -14.82 -12.00
CA GLU A 127 7.85 -14.18 -12.24
C GLU A 127 8.18 -13.20 -11.10
N PRO A 128 9.45 -12.87 -10.84
CA PRO A 128 9.80 -11.89 -9.82
C PRO A 128 9.21 -10.50 -10.09
N ASP A 129 8.39 -9.98 -9.15
CA ASP A 129 7.84 -8.61 -9.25
C ASP A 129 8.86 -7.56 -8.76
N LEU A 130 9.78 -7.17 -9.64
CA LEU A 130 10.81 -6.16 -9.35
C LEU A 130 10.22 -4.80 -8.97
N ALA A 131 9.11 -4.43 -9.60
CA ALA A 131 8.46 -3.15 -9.32
C ALA A 131 7.70 -3.20 -7.98
N GLY A 132 7.04 -4.33 -7.66
CA GLY A 132 6.51 -4.59 -6.32
C GLY A 132 7.60 -4.55 -5.25
N ALA A 133 8.76 -5.15 -5.51
CA ALA A 133 9.90 -5.11 -4.57
C ALA A 133 10.42 -3.67 -4.35
N ALA A 134 10.49 -2.85 -5.41
CA ALA A 134 10.86 -1.45 -5.29
C ALA A 134 9.85 -0.67 -4.44
N VAL A 135 8.55 -0.82 -4.72
CA VAL A 135 7.46 -0.21 -3.95
C VAL A 135 7.50 -0.66 -2.49
N CYS A 136 7.74 -1.96 -2.25
CA CYS A 136 7.95 -2.54 -0.91
C CYS A 136 9.00 -1.79 -0.12
N ASN A 137 10.21 -1.76 -0.67
CA ASN A 137 11.37 -1.18 -0.02
C ASN A 137 11.11 0.28 0.35
N TRP A 138 10.46 1.03 -0.55
CA TRP A 138 10.10 2.41 -0.28
C TRP A 138 9.03 2.57 0.80
N LEU A 139 7.94 1.78 0.74
CA LEU A 139 6.87 1.80 1.75
C LEU A 139 7.42 1.42 3.13
N VAL A 140 8.25 0.38 3.21
CA VAL A 140 8.91 -0.07 4.45
C VAL A 140 9.81 1.03 5.02
N GLN A 141 10.62 1.68 4.18
CA GLN A 141 11.45 2.80 4.64
C GLN A 141 10.63 4.00 5.10
N ALA A 142 9.55 4.35 4.38
CA ALA A 142 8.66 5.44 4.74
C ALA A 142 7.94 5.16 6.06
N ALA A 143 7.40 3.95 6.23
CA ALA A 143 6.78 3.48 7.46
C ALA A 143 7.76 3.51 8.63
N GLY A 144 8.99 3.02 8.44
CA GLY A 144 10.02 3.00 9.48
C GLY A 144 10.44 4.41 9.92
N ARG A 145 10.50 5.38 8.99
CA ARG A 145 10.74 6.80 9.32
C ARG A 145 9.59 7.38 10.14
N LEU A 146 8.35 7.16 9.72
CA LEU A 146 7.18 7.65 10.44
C LEU A 146 7.12 7.05 11.85
N ARG A 147 7.33 5.73 11.98
CA ARG A 147 7.34 5.03 13.27
C ARG A 147 8.38 5.62 14.23
N ARG A 148 9.58 5.96 13.76
CA ARG A 148 10.62 6.60 14.60
C ARG A 148 10.25 8.03 14.99
N ALA A 149 9.57 8.78 14.12
CA ALA A 149 9.12 10.14 14.40
C ALA A 149 7.82 10.19 15.23
N ALA A 150 7.09 9.07 15.32
CA ALA A 150 5.71 9.04 15.83
C ALA A 150 5.55 9.62 17.23
N ALA A 151 6.44 9.27 18.16
CA ALA A 151 6.41 9.78 19.52
C ALA A 151 6.62 11.30 19.57
N ALA A 152 7.52 11.84 18.76
CA ALA A 152 7.77 13.29 18.65
C ALA A 152 6.59 14.03 17.99
N MET A 153 5.85 13.36 17.12
CA MET A 153 4.62 13.86 16.50
C MET A 153 3.38 13.73 17.42
N GLY A 154 3.53 13.14 18.61
CA GLY A 154 2.45 12.98 19.58
C GLY A 154 1.50 11.82 19.32
N PHE A 155 1.83 10.90 18.38
CA PHE A 155 1.04 9.69 18.18
C PHE A 155 1.26 8.71 19.34
N LYS A 156 0.16 8.14 19.83
CA LYS A 156 0.14 7.28 21.03
C LYS A 156 -0.23 5.85 20.71
N THR A 157 -0.85 5.60 19.57
CA THR A 157 -1.34 4.28 19.16
C THR A 157 -0.85 3.91 17.76
N THR A 158 -0.75 2.61 17.49
CA THR A 158 -0.45 2.10 16.15
C THR A 158 -1.51 2.53 15.14
N ALA A 159 -2.77 2.64 15.56
CA ALA A 159 -3.87 3.12 14.73
C ALA A 159 -3.69 4.57 14.27
N GLU A 160 -3.26 5.47 15.15
CA GLU A 160 -2.95 6.85 14.78
C GLU A 160 -1.79 6.92 13.77
N ILE A 161 -0.74 6.13 13.99
CA ILE A 161 0.42 6.06 13.08
C ILE A 161 -0.01 5.54 11.70
N GLY A 162 -0.79 4.46 11.68
CA GLY A 162 -1.28 3.82 10.47
C GLY A 162 -2.22 4.71 9.65
N ALA A 163 -3.20 5.33 10.31
CA ALA A 163 -4.10 6.30 9.67
C ALA A 163 -3.33 7.52 9.13
N ALA A 164 -2.35 8.03 9.91
CA ALA A 164 -1.48 9.12 9.46
C ALA A 164 -0.60 8.71 8.27
N PHE A 165 -0.12 7.47 8.21
CA PHE A 165 0.65 6.95 7.09
C PHE A 165 -0.19 6.90 5.80
N ILE A 166 -1.35 6.25 5.85
CA ILE A 166 -2.24 6.10 4.69
C ILE A 166 -2.73 7.48 4.23
N GLY A 167 -3.22 8.31 5.17
CA GLY A 167 -3.64 9.68 4.88
C GLY A 167 -2.51 10.52 4.32
N GLY A 168 -1.32 10.44 4.91
CA GLY A 168 -0.14 11.18 4.46
C GLY A 168 0.24 10.86 3.02
N ILE A 169 0.16 9.59 2.60
CA ILE A 169 0.42 9.20 1.20
C ILE A 169 -0.71 9.69 0.29
N ASN A 170 -1.97 9.47 0.66
CA ASN A 170 -3.14 9.85 -0.15
C ASN A 170 -3.27 11.37 -0.35
N TYR A 171 -2.95 12.17 0.65
CA TYR A 171 -2.96 13.63 0.58
C TYR A 171 -1.65 14.22 0.02
N GLY A 172 -0.69 13.38 -0.38
CA GLY A 172 0.60 13.84 -0.92
C GLY A 172 1.48 14.57 0.10
N LEU A 173 1.21 14.38 1.39
CA LEU A 173 1.98 14.95 2.51
C LEU A 173 3.26 14.13 2.79
N VAL A 174 3.26 12.85 2.40
CA VAL A 174 4.45 12.00 2.36
C VAL A 174 5.13 12.23 1.02
N THR A 175 6.14 13.10 0.99
CA THR A 175 6.93 13.33 -0.23
C THR A 175 8.26 12.57 -0.22
N ALA A 176 8.32 11.43 0.47
CA ALA A 176 9.37 10.48 0.20
C ALA A 176 9.23 10.14 -1.30
N ASN A 177 10.14 10.62 -2.15
CA ASN A 177 10.06 10.36 -3.58
C ASN A 177 9.87 8.84 -3.74
N PRO A 178 8.71 8.37 -4.25
CA PRO A 178 8.55 6.95 -4.52
C PRO A 178 9.73 6.55 -5.42
N PRO A 179 10.21 5.31 -5.34
CA PRO A 179 11.35 4.89 -6.14
C PRO A 179 10.97 5.26 -7.56
N GLU A 180 11.86 5.99 -8.24
CA GLU A 180 11.61 6.32 -9.64
C GLU A 180 11.50 4.97 -10.34
N LEU A 181 10.27 4.55 -10.66
CA LEU A 181 9.98 3.37 -11.47
C LEU A 181 10.35 3.78 -12.91
N GLY A 182 11.65 3.96 -13.15
CA GLY A 182 12.27 4.61 -14.30
C GLY A 182 13.78 4.78 -14.11
N GLU A 183 14.45 5.42 -15.08
CA GLU A 183 15.90 5.71 -15.00
C GLU A 183 16.24 6.60 -13.78
N PRO A 184 17.42 6.41 -13.14
CA PRO A 184 17.83 7.15 -11.96
C PRO A 184 17.89 8.67 -12.20
N PRO A 185 17.72 9.50 -11.14
CA PRO A 185 17.71 10.95 -11.28
C PRO A 185 19.10 11.45 -11.69
N ASP A 186 19.11 12.49 -12.53
CA ASP A 186 20.33 13.19 -12.92
C ASP A 186 21.11 13.63 -11.66
N PRO A 187 22.37 13.19 -11.48
CA PRO A 187 23.18 13.58 -10.33
C PRO A 187 23.38 15.09 -10.22
N ASP A 188 23.21 15.85 -11.31
CA ASP A 188 23.34 17.32 -11.35
C ASP A 188 21.97 18.05 -11.32
N GLY A 189 20.88 17.34 -11.02
CA GLY A 189 19.51 17.88 -11.00
C GLY A 189 19.13 18.70 -9.75
N ILE A 190 18.03 19.46 -9.87
CA ILE A 190 17.43 20.22 -8.74
C ILE A 190 16.29 19.40 -8.11
N MET A 191 16.34 19.24 -6.77
CA MET A 191 15.24 18.62 -6.00
C MET A 191 14.23 19.68 -5.54
N ILE A 192 12.96 19.49 -5.89
CA ILE A 192 11.83 20.28 -5.39
C ILE A 192 11.05 19.41 -4.42
N SER A 193 10.84 19.89 -3.19
CA SER A 193 10.17 19.15 -2.12
C SER A 193 9.55 20.10 -1.09
N THR A 194 8.59 19.62 -0.30
CA THR A 194 8.13 20.34 0.89
C THR A 194 9.14 20.20 2.02
N ILE A 195 9.03 21.02 3.08
CA ILE A 195 9.81 20.86 4.33
C ILE A 195 9.74 19.42 4.84
N TYR A 196 8.52 18.90 4.99
CA TYR A 196 8.26 17.53 5.44
C TYR A 196 8.90 16.51 4.51
N GLY A 197 8.80 16.77 3.23
CA GLY A 197 9.38 15.99 2.18
C GLY A 197 10.89 15.83 2.21
N TYR A 198 11.58 16.96 2.35
CA TYR A 198 13.03 17.00 2.47
C TYR A 198 13.50 16.21 3.69
N MET A 199 12.86 16.43 4.85
CA MET A 199 13.17 15.71 6.07
C MET A 199 12.97 14.19 5.92
N LEU A 200 11.90 13.77 5.26
CA LEU A 200 11.61 12.35 5.01
C LEU A 200 12.58 11.72 4.00
N ALA A 201 13.12 12.49 3.05
CA ALA A 201 14.07 11.97 2.07
C ALA A 201 15.42 11.60 2.68
N GLY A 202 15.83 12.23 3.80
CA GLY A 202 17.07 11.92 4.52
C GLY A 202 18.35 12.11 3.69
N ARG A 203 18.27 12.78 2.54
CA ARG A 203 19.39 13.05 1.66
C ARG A 203 19.92 14.45 1.91
N PRO A 204 21.19 14.61 2.34
CA PRO A 204 21.78 15.94 2.49
C PRO A 204 21.95 16.59 1.12
N VAL A 205 21.59 17.86 1.00
CA VAL A 205 21.86 18.70 -0.19
C VAL A 205 22.82 19.82 0.15
N ARG A 206 23.65 20.23 -0.83
CA ARG A 206 24.70 21.25 -0.63
C ARG A 206 24.15 22.66 -0.39
N ILE A 207 23.01 23.00 -1.01
CA ILE A 207 22.38 24.31 -0.94
C ILE A 207 20.86 24.11 -0.79
N GLN A 208 20.24 24.88 0.09
CA GLN A 208 18.78 24.87 0.33
C GLN A 208 18.23 26.27 0.08
N VAL A 209 17.12 26.37 -0.66
CA VAL A 209 16.38 27.61 -0.89
C VAL A 209 14.94 27.36 -0.46
N TRP A 210 14.46 28.13 0.52
CA TRP A 210 13.10 28.01 1.05
C TRP A 210 12.21 29.09 0.43
N LEU A 211 11.07 28.67 -0.10
CA LEU A 211 10.05 29.55 -0.66
C LEU A 211 8.84 29.53 0.26
N GLU A 212 8.39 30.72 0.69
CA GLU A 212 7.18 30.92 1.48
C GLU A 212 6.14 31.59 0.60
N THR A 213 4.94 31.02 0.52
CA THR A 213 3.82 31.58 -0.27
C THR A 213 2.83 32.36 0.60
N ALA A 214 3.26 32.87 1.76
CA ALA A 214 2.43 33.74 2.58
C ALA A 214 2.20 35.07 1.85
N ALA A 215 0.94 35.37 1.55
CA ALA A 215 0.42 36.71 1.28
C ALA A 215 -0.48 37.10 2.45
#